data_AF-G0UWR7-F1
#
_entry.id   AF-G0UWR7-F1
#
_cell.length_a   1.000
_cell.length_b   1.000
_cell.length_c   1.000
_cell.angle_alpha   90.00
_cell.angle_beta   90.00
_cell.angle_gamma   90.00
#
_symmetry.space_group_name_H-M   'P 1'
#
loop_
_entity.id
_entity.type
_entity.pdbx_description
1 polymer ?
#
loop_
_entity_poly.entity_id
_entity_poly.type
_entity_poly.pdbx_seq_one_letter_code
_entity_poly.pdbx_strand_id
1 'polypeptide(L)'
;MATAEERLKQARGAEHRLSLMAADFVSLYKMVMREQLLTPECLTLERFKHCFDRMNIEYMHYAGADATQLYRRDVVEDLIQLAATYMTLPPDVAPQSRAFGIYLTFLLYSTQPDIEASPVRVRVSVGTLQAYLDDIETFPACQGRNVGTLGRHVTSGESQLLLTLHQARALEIAPFVNDSLYVRTLLNVHDQSGAPLLLPTDREVQSLPRVKAVPEDTASTARLKSYKEKIRCLLFPEPS
;
A
#
# COMPACT_ATOMS: atom_id res chain seq x y z
N MET A 1 -6.84 -29.38 15.67
CA MET A 1 -7.63 -28.14 15.65
C MET A 1 -7.15 -27.28 16.81
N ALA A 2 -6.56 -26.11 16.55
CA ALA A 2 -6.08 -25.23 17.63
C ALA A 2 -7.26 -24.77 18.51
N THR A 3 -7.04 -24.75 19.83
CA THR A 3 -8.02 -24.32 20.82
C THR A 3 -8.32 -22.82 20.68
N ALA A 4 -9.50 -22.38 21.14
CA ALA A 4 -9.90 -20.96 21.04
C ALA A 4 -8.88 -20.03 21.75
N GLU A 5 -8.24 -20.52 22.80
CA GLU A 5 -7.25 -19.78 23.57
C GLU A 5 -5.91 -19.63 22.83
N GLU A 6 -5.47 -20.66 22.10
CA GLU A 6 -4.28 -20.60 21.24
C GLU A 6 -4.48 -19.62 20.08
N ARG A 7 -5.67 -19.61 19.48
CA ARG A 7 -6.04 -18.64 18.43
C ARG A 7 -6.00 -17.21 18.93
N LEU A 8 -6.47 -16.96 20.16
CA LEU A 8 -6.43 -15.64 20.80
C LEU A 8 -5.00 -15.18 21.11
N LYS A 9 -4.13 -16.08 21.61
CA LYS A 9 -2.72 -15.77 21.85
C LYS A 9 -1.98 -15.48 20.54
N GLN A 10 -2.25 -16.26 19.50
CA GLN A 10 -1.65 -16.08 18.19
C GLN A 10 -2.10 -14.76 17.52
N ALA A 11 -3.39 -14.41 17.62
CA ALA A 11 -3.93 -13.15 17.13
C ALA A 11 -3.27 -11.93 17.83
N ARG A 12 -3.16 -11.98 19.16
CA ARG A 12 -2.47 -10.92 19.94
C ARG A 12 -0.99 -10.79 19.57
N GLY A 13 -0.32 -11.92 19.33
CA GLY A 13 1.07 -11.92 18.86
C GLY A 13 1.23 -11.27 17.48
N ALA A 14 0.30 -11.54 16.56
CA ALA A 14 0.30 -10.93 15.23
C ALA A 14 0.02 -9.42 15.28
N GLU A 15 -0.97 -8.96 16.07
CA GLU A 15 -1.26 -7.53 16.24
C GLU A 15 -0.08 -6.76 16.85
N HIS A 16 0.59 -7.35 17.84
CA HIS A 16 1.78 -6.75 18.43
C HIS A 16 2.92 -6.63 17.42
N ARG A 17 3.16 -7.68 16.62
CA ARG A 17 4.15 -7.66 15.54
C ARG A 17 3.84 -6.58 14.49
N LEU A 18 2.59 -6.49 14.04
CA LEU A 18 2.17 -5.45 13.09
C LEU A 18 2.39 -4.05 13.64
N SER A 19 2.19 -3.85 14.95
CA SER A 19 2.44 -2.55 15.59
C SER A 19 3.92 -2.20 15.60
N LEU A 20 4.82 -3.18 15.79
CA LEU A 20 6.27 -2.96 15.71
C LEU A 20 6.70 -2.61 14.28
N MET A 21 6.24 -3.36 13.28
CA MET A 21 6.48 -3.06 11.87
C MET A 21 5.99 -1.66 11.50
N ALA A 22 4.79 -1.29 11.94
CA ALA A 22 4.24 0.03 11.71
C ALA A 22 5.10 1.13 12.35
N ALA A 23 5.65 0.90 13.56
CA ALA A 23 6.52 1.87 14.23
C ALA A 23 7.84 2.10 13.47
N ASP A 24 8.39 1.05 12.86
CA ASP A 24 9.56 1.16 12.01
C ASP A 24 9.25 1.94 10.71
N PHE A 25 8.10 1.66 10.09
CA PHE A 25 7.64 2.43 8.95
C PHE A 25 7.40 3.90 9.28
N VAL A 26 6.84 4.21 10.45
CA VAL A 26 6.66 5.59 10.92
C VAL A 26 8.02 6.27 11.12
N SER A 27 9.01 5.54 11.63
CA SER A 27 10.37 6.05 11.81
C SER A 27 11.02 6.38 10.46
N LEU A 28 10.87 5.50 9.46
CA LEU A 28 11.28 5.79 8.08
C LEU A 28 10.51 6.97 7.50
N TYR A 29 9.19 7.02 7.67
CA TYR A 29 8.34 8.10 7.18
C TYR A 29 8.79 9.45 7.72
N LYS A 30 9.05 9.55 9.03
CA LYS A 30 9.59 10.75 9.67
C LYS A 30 10.96 11.15 9.12
N MET A 31 11.83 10.19 8.86
CA MET A 31 13.15 10.47 8.29
C MET A 31 13.04 10.99 6.85
N VAL A 32 12.26 10.32 6.00
CA VAL A 32 11.97 10.75 4.63
C VAL A 32 11.34 12.15 4.62
N MET A 33 10.49 12.44 5.60
CA MET A 33 9.91 13.78 5.79
C MET A 33 10.93 14.83 6.21
N ARG A 34 11.80 14.51 7.18
CA ARG A 34 12.88 15.38 7.63
C ARG A 34 13.87 15.70 6.52
N GLU A 35 14.15 14.73 5.65
CA GLU A 35 15.00 14.90 4.46
C GLU A 35 14.26 15.56 3.28
N GLN A 36 13.00 15.98 3.48
CA GLN A 36 12.15 16.66 2.49
C GLN A 36 12.02 15.87 1.18
N LEU A 37 12.00 14.53 1.27
CA LEU A 37 11.95 13.67 0.09
C LEU A 37 10.55 13.54 -0.49
N LEU A 38 9.48 13.71 0.30
CA LEU A 38 8.09 13.59 -0.19
C LEU A 38 7.63 14.86 -0.93
N THR A 39 8.46 15.35 -1.86
CA THR A 39 8.10 16.36 -2.86
C THR A 39 8.34 15.81 -4.27
N PRO A 40 7.58 16.26 -5.29
CA PRO A 40 7.71 15.73 -6.65
C PRO A 40 9.13 15.83 -7.21
N GLU A 41 9.88 16.87 -6.84
CA GLU A 41 11.24 17.12 -7.32
C GLU A 41 12.29 16.28 -6.59
N CYS A 42 12.01 15.89 -5.34
CA CYS A 42 12.98 15.22 -4.48
C CYS A 42 12.78 13.70 -4.39
N LEU A 43 11.58 13.21 -4.68
CA LEU A 43 11.25 11.79 -4.53
C LEU A 43 11.79 10.94 -5.70
N THR A 44 13.03 10.49 -5.59
CA THR A 44 13.63 9.52 -6.52
C THR A 44 13.86 8.17 -5.83
N LEU A 45 13.89 7.09 -6.61
CA LEU A 45 14.11 5.74 -6.07
C LEU A 45 15.42 5.65 -5.31
N GLU A 46 16.50 6.24 -5.84
CA GLU A 46 17.82 6.23 -5.22
C GLU A 46 17.84 6.94 -3.85
N ARG A 47 17.20 8.11 -3.76
CA ARG A 47 17.15 8.88 -2.49
C ARG A 47 16.28 8.18 -1.46
N PHE A 48 15.14 7.63 -1.88
CA PHE A 48 14.29 6.84 -0.99
C PHE A 48 15.00 5.56 -0.52
N LYS A 49 15.69 4.87 -1.43
CA LYS A 49 16.50 3.68 -1.11
C LYS A 49 17.59 4.02 -0.10
N HIS A 50 18.28 5.15 -0.24
CA HIS A 50 19.28 5.58 0.73
C HIS A 50 18.72 5.73 2.15
N CYS A 51 17.54 6.33 2.30
CA CYS A 51 16.81 6.37 3.56
C CYS A 51 16.47 4.94 4.05
N PHE A 52 15.87 4.14 3.19
CA PHE A 52 15.46 2.78 3.52
C PHE A 52 16.62 1.90 4.00
N ASP A 53 17.75 1.91 3.29
CA ASP A 53 18.97 1.18 3.64
C ASP A 53 19.52 1.60 5.00
N ARG A 54 19.47 2.90 5.34
CA ARG A 54 19.95 3.40 6.64
C ARG A 54 19.14 2.87 7.82
N MET A 55 17.85 2.59 7.62
CA MET A 55 16.98 2.07 8.69
C MET A 55 17.05 0.55 8.81
N ASN A 56 17.57 -0.16 7.80
CA ASN A 56 17.68 -1.62 7.78
C ASN A 56 16.36 -2.36 8.11
N ILE A 57 15.21 -1.79 7.72
CA ILE A 57 13.89 -2.31 8.09
C ILE A 57 13.68 -3.73 7.58
N GLU A 58 14.12 -4.01 6.36
CA GLU A 58 14.08 -5.35 5.79
C GLU A 58 14.85 -6.37 6.63
N TYR A 59 16.07 -6.05 7.07
CA TYR A 59 16.90 -6.97 7.85
C TYR A 59 16.29 -7.25 9.22
N MET A 60 15.65 -6.25 9.84
CA MET A 60 14.99 -6.43 11.14
C MET A 60 13.83 -7.43 11.08
N HIS A 61 13.09 -7.45 9.95
CA HIS A 61 11.88 -8.27 9.82
C HIS A 61 12.09 -9.55 9.01
N TYR A 62 13.07 -9.62 8.12
CA TYR A 62 13.39 -10.81 7.34
C TYR A 62 14.27 -11.80 8.08
N ALA A 63 14.92 -11.39 9.19
CA ALA A 63 15.68 -12.29 10.03
C ALA A 63 14.79 -13.43 10.58
N GLY A 64 15.18 -14.66 10.24
CA GLY A 64 14.56 -15.89 10.69
C GLY A 64 14.55 -16.05 12.21
N ALA A 65 13.59 -16.84 12.70
CA ALA A 65 13.44 -17.12 14.12
C ALA A 65 14.32 -18.28 14.61
N ASP A 66 14.86 -19.10 13.70
CA ASP A 66 15.71 -20.24 14.02
C ASP A 66 16.81 -20.46 12.96
N ALA A 67 17.77 -21.35 13.27
CA ALA A 67 18.92 -21.64 12.41
C ALA A 67 18.59 -22.40 11.10
N THR A 68 17.34 -22.83 10.92
CA THR A 68 16.86 -23.65 9.79
C THR A 68 15.86 -22.93 8.89
N GLN A 69 15.14 -21.93 9.42
CA GLN A 69 14.24 -21.04 8.70
C GLN A 69 14.87 -19.67 8.60
N LEU A 70 15.48 -19.38 7.44
CA LEU A 70 16.13 -18.10 7.18
C LEU A 70 15.16 -16.90 7.28
N TYR A 71 13.87 -17.13 7.03
CA TYR A 71 12.82 -16.13 7.12
C TYR A 71 11.45 -16.78 7.39
N ARG A 72 10.47 -15.97 7.79
CA ARG A 72 9.07 -16.40 7.97
C ARG A 72 8.16 -15.73 6.95
N ARG A 73 7.49 -16.55 6.12
CA ARG A 73 6.62 -16.05 5.03
C ARG A 73 5.47 -15.17 5.52
N ASP A 74 4.88 -15.49 6.67
CA ASP A 74 3.80 -14.68 7.27
C ASP A 74 4.29 -13.29 7.69
N VAL A 75 5.53 -13.19 8.16
CA VAL A 75 6.18 -11.91 8.51
C VAL A 75 6.43 -11.07 7.25
N VAL A 76 6.90 -11.69 6.17
CA VAL A 76 7.09 -11.01 4.86
C VAL A 76 5.74 -10.53 4.31
N GLU A 77 4.70 -11.36 4.41
CA GLU A 77 3.33 -11.00 3.99
C GLU A 77 2.80 -9.83 4.80
N ASP A 78 2.85 -9.88 6.12
CA ASP A 78 2.45 -8.78 7.01
C ASP A 78 3.18 -7.48 6.66
N LEU A 79 4.49 -7.54 6.43
CA LEU A 79 5.33 -6.38 6.13
C LEU A 79 4.95 -5.74 4.79
N ILE A 80 4.79 -6.56 3.74
CA ILE A 80 4.40 -6.10 2.40
C ILE A 80 2.97 -5.55 2.39
N GLN A 81 2.00 -6.24 3.02
CA GLN A 81 0.62 -5.75 3.05
C GLN A 81 0.47 -4.48 3.89
N LEU A 82 1.20 -4.37 5.01
CA LEU A 82 1.22 -3.15 5.81
C LEU A 82 1.81 -1.97 5.03
N ALA A 83 2.86 -2.19 4.22
CA ALA A 83 3.40 -1.16 3.34
C ALA A 83 2.41 -0.79 2.23
N ALA A 84 1.75 -1.78 1.63
CA ALA A 84 0.76 -1.55 0.57
C ALA A 84 -0.45 -0.76 1.06
N THR A 85 -0.77 -0.86 2.36
CA THR A 85 -1.87 -0.14 2.99
C THR A 85 -1.77 1.38 2.83
N TYR A 86 -0.55 1.94 2.80
CA TYR A 86 -0.34 3.37 2.53
C TYR A 86 -0.91 3.82 1.17
N MET A 87 -0.94 2.93 0.18
CA MET A 87 -1.47 3.19 -1.17
C MET A 87 -3.00 3.23 -1.17
N THR A 88 -3.66 2.66 -0.17
CA THR A 88 -5.13 2.60 -0.05
C THR A 88 -5.71 3.88 0.55
N LEU A 89 -4.89 4.69 1.22
CA LEU A 89 -5.35 5.93 1.84
C LEU A 89 -5.67 6.98 0.76
N PRO A 90 -6.86 7.61 0.80
CA PRO A 90 -7.22 8.62 -0.18
C PRO A 90 -6.23 9.79 -0.14
N PRO A 91 -5.76 10.28 -1.29
CA PRO A 91 -4.78 11.36 -1.35
C PRO A 91 -5.30 12.69 -0.79
N ASP A 92 -6.63 12.90 -0.82
CA ASP A 92 -7.26 14.09 -0.22
C ASP A 92 -7.08 14.16 1.30
N VAL A 93 -6.92 13.01 1.95
CA VAL A 93 -6.77 12.92 3.41
C VAL A 93 -5.31 12.63 3.78
N ALA A 94 -4.59 11.86 2.97
CA ALA A 94 -3.21 11.45 3.23
C ALA A 94 -2.32 11.68 1.99
N PRO A 95 -2.02 12.95 1.64
CA PRO A 95 -1.41 13.31 0.35
C PRO A 95 -0.09 12.59 0.10
N GLN A 96 0.79 12.52 1.10
CA GLN A 96 2.10 11.92 0.90
C GLN A 96 2.13 10.40 1.10
N SER A 97 1.05 9.82 1.65
CA SER A 97 0.99 8.40 2.01
C SER A 97 1.15 7.51 0.79
N ARG A 98 0.44 7.84 -0.29
CA ARG A 98 0.40 7.01 -1.49
C ARG A 98 1.78 6.79 -2.11
N ALA A 99 2.49 7.88 -2.36
CA ALA A 99 3.82 7.85 -2.94
C ALA A 99 4.83 7.20 -1.98
N PHE A 100 4.78 7.49 -0.67
CA PHE A 100 5.59 6.77 0.30
C PHE A 100 5.33 5.24 0.23
N GLY A 101 4.05 4.86 0.17
CA GLY A 101 3.59 3.48 0.10
C GLY A 101 4.11 2.72 -1.11
N ILE A 102 4.06 3.30 -2.31
CA ILE A 102 4.54 2.60 -3.51
C ILE A 102 6.06 2.39 -3.49
N TYR A 103 6.84 3.37 -3.03
CA TYR A 103 8.30 3.25 -2.93
C TYR A 103 8.69 2.22 -1.87
N LEU A 104 8.05 2.26 -0.71
CA LEU A 104 8.27 1.29 0.36
C LEU A 104 7.89 -0.13 -0.09
N THR A 105 6.72 -0.28 -0.70
CA THR A 105 6.23 -1.58 -1.20
C THR A 105 7.13 -2.14 -2.29
N PHE A 106 7.60 -1.28 -3.20
CA PHE A 106 8.55 -1.67 -4.24
C PHE A 106 9.86 -2.20 -3.64
N LEU A 107 10.47 -1.46 -2.70
CA LEU A 107 11.72 -1.88 -2.09
C LEU A 107 11.56 -3.18 -1.31
N LEU A 108 10.54 -3.29 -0.46
CA LEU A 108 10.27 -4.50 0.30
C LEU A 108 10.01 -5.72 -0.60
N TYR A 109 9.25 -5.54 -1.69
CA TYR A 109 9.05 -6.61 -2.65
C TYR A 109 10.35 -7.01 -3.35
N SER A 110 11.21 -6.04 -3.69
CA SER A 110 12.47 -6.28 -4.40
C SER A 110 13.55 -6.93 -3.54
N THR A 111 13.47 -6.80 -2.22
CA THR A 111 14.45 -7.34 -1.27
C THR A 111 13.93 -8.52 -0.46
N GLN A 112 12.70 -8.97 -0.73
CA GLN A 112 12.14 -10.13 -0.05
C GLN A 112 13.03 -11.36 -0.27
N PRO A 113 13.14 -12.25 0.73
CA PRO A 113 13.84 -13.51 0.55
C PRO A 113 13.06 -14.42 -0.41
N ASP A 114 13.79 -15.23 -1.20
CA ASP A 114 13.22 -16.29 -2.06
C ASP A 114 12.36 -15.81 -3.26
N ILE A 115 12.74 -14.67 -3.86
CA ILE A 115 12.13 -14.15 -5.10
C ILE A 115 12.11 -15.19 -6.23
N GLU A 116 13.07 -16.12 -6.26
CA GLU A 116 13.25 -17.07 -7.36
C GLU A 116 12.22 -18.22 -7.36
N ALA A 117 11.68 -18.61 -6.20
CA ALA A 117 10.76 -19.75 -6.13
C ALA A 117 9.28 -19.33 -6.11
N SER A 118 8.87 -18.49 -5.16
CA SER A 118 7.46 -18.08 -4.98
C SER A 118 7.36 -16.81 -4.13
N PRO A 119 7.57 -15.63 -4.74
CA PRO A 119 7.52 -14.37 -4.01
C PRO A 119 6.12 -14.14 -3.43
N VAL A 120 6.10 -13.53 -2.25
CA VAL A 120 4.88 -13.00 -1.66
C VAL A 120 4.41 -11.82 -2.51
N ARG A 121 3.17 -11.93 -2.99
CA ARG A 121 2.54 -10.91 -3.84
C ARG A 121 1.93 -9.81 -2.99
N VAL A 122 1.95 -8.60 -3.54
CA VAL A 122 1.28 -7.42 -2.99
C VAL A 122 -0.21 -7.55 -3.31
N ARG A 123 -1.07 -7.63 -2.29
CA ARG A 123 -2.51 -7.64 -2.53
C ARG A 123 -2.98 -6.21 -2.65
N VAL A 124 -3.66 -5.91 -3.75
CA VAL A 124 -4.17 -4.57 -4.02
C VAL A 124 -5.63 -4.69 -4.42
N SER A 125 -6.47 -3.85 -3.80
CA SER A 125 -7.88 -3.81 -4.17
C SER A 125 -8.06 -3.21 -5.57
N VAL A 126 -9.05 -3.70 -6.32
CA VAL A 126 -9.41 -3.12 -7.63
C VAL A 126 -9.69 -1.61 -7.49
N GLY A 127 -10.36 -1.19 -6.41
CA GLY A 127 -10.66 0.22 -6.18
C GLY A 127 -9.41 1.09 -6.00
N THR A 128 -8.41 0.58 -5.28
CA THR A 128 -7.11 1.27 -5.13
C THR A 128 -6.42 1.42 -6.48
N LEU A 129 -6.35 0.35 -7.28
CA LEU A 129 -5.72 0.42 -8.60
C LEU A 129 -6.48 1.35 -9.56
N GLN A 130 -7.82 1.33 -9.53
CA GLN A 130 -8.65 2.22 -10.32
C GLN A 130 -8.38 3.68 -9.96
N ALA A 131 -8.33 4.03 -8.67
CA ALA A 131 -8.01 5.40 -8.25
C ALA A 131 -6.64 5.87 -8.77
N TYR A 132 -5.64 4.98 -8.82
CA TYR A 132 -4.35 5.28 -9.45
C TYR A 132 -4.45 5.51 -10.97
N LEU A 133 -5.23 4.68 -11.67
CA LEU A 133 -5.39 4.77 -13.13
C LEU A 133 -6.18 6.01 -13.53
N ASP A 134 -7.27 6.30 -12.80
CA ASP A 134 -8.10 7.50 -13.02
C ASP A 134 -7.24 8.78 -12.89
N ASP A 135 -6.32 8.82 -11.93
CA ASP A 135 -5.39 9.94 -11.76
C ASP A 135 -4.38 10.07 -12.91
N ILE A 136 -3.93 8.95 -13.49
CA ILE A 136 -3.03 8.93 -14.66
C ILE A 136 -3.77 9.42 -15.92
N GLU A 137 -4.99 8.94 -16.14
CA GLU A 137 -5.79 9.25 -17.34
C GLU A 137 -6.32 10.69 -17.33
N THR A 138 -6.60 11.26 -16.16
CA THR A 138 -7.15 12.62 -16.04
C THR A 138 -6.12 13.70 -16.38
N PHE A 139 -4.81 13.41 -16.30
CA PHE A 139 -3.75 14.43 -16.46
C PHE A 139 -2.55 14.00 -17.34
N PRO A 140 -2.74 13.58 -18.61
CA PRO A 140 -1.63 13.28 -19.51
C PRO A 140 -0.82 14.53 -19.95
N ALA A 141 -1.30 15.76 -19.69
CA ALA A 141 -0.78 17.01 -20.29
C ALA A 141 0.01 17.94 -19.34
N CYS A 142 0.17 17.61 -18.06
CA CYS A 142 0.89 18.47 -17.09
C CYS A 142 2.32 18.00 -16.81
N GLN A 143 3.08 17.60 -17.85
CA GLN A 143 4.52 17.31 -17.73
C GLN A 143 5.40 18.58 -17.62
N GLY A 144 4.83 19.76 -17.42
CA GLY A 144 5.56 21.01 -17.71
C GLY A 144 5.47 22.19 -16.73
N ARG A 145 4.60 22.22 -15.71
CA ARG A 145 4.54 23.40 -14.83
C ARG A 145 3.75 23.19 -13.53
N ASN A 146 4.49 23.16 -12.42
CA ASN A 146 4.12 23.58 -11.07
C ASN A 146 2.64 23.51 -10.66
N VAL A 147 2.17 22.35 -10.18
CA VAL A 147 1.12 22.22 -9.15
C VAL A 147 1.44 20.90 -8.41
N GLY A 148 2.17 20.90 -7.29
CA GLY A 148 1.74 21.44 -6.01
C GLY A 148 1.07 20.31 -5.22
N THR A 149 1.83 19.66 -4.33
CA THR A 149 1.49 18.51 -3.44
C THR A 149 1.61 17.11 -4.05
N LEU A 150 2.51 16.31 -3.47
CA LEU A 150 2.56 14.85 -3.63
C LEU A 150 1.19 14.28 -3.20
N GLY A 151 0.66 13.29 -3.93
CA GLY A 151 -0.61 12.65 -3.59
C GLY A 151 -1.77 12.99 -4.49
N ARG A 152 -1.91 14.25 -4.92
CA ARG A 152 -3.03 14.64 -5.78
C ARG A 152 -2.94 14.08 -7.19
N HIS A 153 -1.72 13.78 -7.63
CA HIS A 153 -1.42 13.22 -8.95
C HIS A 153 -0.35 12.15 -8.83
N VAL A 154 -0.42 11.14 -9.70
CA VAL A 154 0.57 10.07 -9.76
C VAL A 154 1.81 10.61 -10.47
N THR A 155 2.95 10.61 -9.78
CA THR A 155 4.22 11.05 -10.35
C THR A 155 4.77 10.04 -11.36
N SER A 156 5.70 10.46 -12.23
CA SER A 156 6.38 9.56 -13.17
C SER A 156 7.09 8.40 -12.45
N GLY A 157 7.68 8.68 -11.28
CA GLY A 157 8.30 7.68 -10.42
C GLY A 157 7.29 6.65 -9.91
N GLU A 158 6.16 7.09 -9.35
CA GLU A 158 5.08 6.18 -8.90
C GLU A 158 4.58 5.29 -10.05
N SER A 159 4.31 5.87 -11.23
CA SER A 159 3.87 5.13 -12.42
C SER A 159 4.89 4.10 -12.89
N GLN A 160 6.18 4.45 -12.91
CA GLN A 160 7.25 3.54 -13.31
C GLN A 160 7.36 2.36 -12.33
N LEU A 161 7.34 2.62 -11.02
CA LEU A 161 7.42 1.57 -10.01
C LEU A 161 6.20 0.64 -10.06
N LEU A 162 4.99 1.19 -10.22
CA LEU A 162 3.77 0.41 -10.37
C LEU A 162 3.82 -0.48 -11.62
N LEU A 163 4.30 0.05 -12.75
CA LEU A 163 4.50 -0.71 -13.98
C LEU A 163 5.53 -1.83 -13.77
N THR A 164 6.64 -1.56 -13.08
CA THR A 164 7.66 -2.58 -12.78
C THR A 164 7.09 -3.68 -11.90
N LEU A 165 6.33 -3.35 -10.85
CA LEU A 165 5.63 -4.35 -10.02
C LEU A 165 4.66 -5.20 -10.85
N HIS A 166 3.92 -4.57 -11.76
CA HIS A 166 3.03 -5.30 -12.67
C HIS A 166 3.80 -6.26 -13.60
N GLN A 167 4.87 -5.78 -14.24
CA GLN A 167 5.73 -6.59 -15.13
C GLN A 167 6.37 -7.77 -14.39
N ALA A 168 6.76 -7.57 -13.14
CA ALA A 168 7.28 -8.61 -12.25
C ALA A 168 6.20 -9.60 -11.74
N ARG A 169 4.93 -9.42 -12.12
CA ARG A 169 3.78 -10.18 -11.59
C ARG A 169 3.68 -10.14 -10.06
N ALA A 170 4.14 -9.03 -9.47
CA ALA A 170 4.16 -8.79 -8.04
C ALA A 170 2.76 -8.53 -7.46
N LEU A 171 1.86 -8.00 -8.29
CA LEU A 171 0.54 -7.55 -7.85
C LEU A 171 -0.49 -8.68 -7.94
N GLU A 172 -1.18 -8.94 -6.84
CA GLU A 172 -2.38 -9.77 -6.76
C GLU A 172 -3.60 -8.87 -6.62
N ILE A 173 -4.32 -8.67 -7.74
CA ILE A 173 -5.49 -7.79 -7.79
C ILE A 173 -6.71 -8.56 -7.30
N ALA A 174 -7.32 -8.10 -6.22
CA ALA A 174 -8.53 -8.70 -5.65
C ALA A 174 -9.69 -7.69 -5.61
N PRO A 175 -10.96 -8.13 -5.77
CA PRO A 175 -12.10 -7.24 -5.76
C PRO A 175 -12.27 -6.53 -4.40
N PHE A 176 -11.97 -7.24 -3.32
CA PHE A 176 -11.97 -6.72 -1.96
C PHE A 176 -10.75 -7.28 -1.24
N VAL A 177 -9.97 -6.40 -0.62
CA VAL A 177 -8.90 -6.77 0.29
C VAL A 177 -9.32 -6.30 1.68
N ASN A 178 -9.26 -7.20 2.67
CA ASN A 178 -9.57 -6.83 4.05
C ASN A 178 -8.33 -6.22 4.71
N ASP A 179 -8.04 -4.97 4.37
CA ASP A 179 -6.89 -4.23 4.92
C ASP A 179 -7.21 -3.54 6.25
N SER A 180 -8.40 -3.79 6.81
CA SER A 180 -8.90 -3.06 7.99
C SER A 180 -7.96 -3.16 9.20
N LEU A 181 -7.31 -4.30 9.40
CA LEU A 181 -6.33 -4.49 10.48
C LEU A 181 -5.06 -3.68 10.23
N TYR A 182 -4.50 -3.75 9.02
CA TYR A 182 -3.30 -3.01 8.64
C TYR A 182 -3.54 -1.50 8.70
N VAL A 183 -4.65 -1.01 8.14
CA VAL A 183 -5.02 0.42 8.16
C VAL A 183 -5.15 0.93 9.58
N ARG A 184 -5.90 0.21 10.44
CA ARG A 184 -6.09 0.62 11.84
C ARG A 184 -4.79 0.67 12.61
N THR A 185 -3.94 -0.35 12.42
CA THR A 185 -2.64 -0.43 13.09
C THR A 185 -1.75 0.72 12.64
N LEU A 186 -1.70 0.97 11.33
CA LEU A 186 -0.91 2.03 10.74
C LEU A 186 -1.31 3.41 11.29
N LEU A 187 -2.61 3.75 11.22
CA LEU A 187 -3.12 5.03 11.71
C LEU A 187 -2.85 5.21 13.21
N ASN A 188 -3.14 4.19 14.01
CA ASN A 188 -2.93 4.25 15.46
C ASN A 188 -1.45 4.49 15.82
N VAL A 189 -0.51 3.81 15.17
CA VAL A 189 0.91 3.98 15.47
C VAL A 189 1.43 5.33 14.97
N HIS A 190 0.96 5.83 13.83
CA HIS A 190 1.27 7.18 13.36
C HIS A 190 0.79 8.28 14.33
N ASP A 191 -0.42 8.14 14.85
CA ASP A 191 -1.00 9.05 15.83
C ASP A 191 -0.20 9.05 17.13
N GLN A 192 0.12 7.86 17.67
CA GLN A 192 0.93 7.71 18.89
C GLN A 192 2.35 8.25 18.74
N SER A 193 2.92 8.12 17.54
CA SER A 193 4.26 8.58 17.24
C SER A 193 4.34 10.09 16.97
N GLY A 194 3.21 10.80 16.91
CA GLY A 194 3.19 12.24 16.60
C GLY A 194 3.58 12.56 15.15
N ALA A 195 3.35 11.63 14.22
CA ALA A 195 3.50 11.85 12.78
C ALA A 195 2.20 11.44 12.07
N PRO A 196 1.10 12.20 12.25
CA PRO A 196 -0.18 11.83 11.68
C PRO A 196 -0.11 11.77 10.15
N LEU A 197 -0.59 10.68 9.55
CA LEU A 197 -0.70 10.53 8.10
C LEU A 197 -1.84 11.34 7.50
N LEU A 198 -2.89 11.51 8.30
CA LEU A 198 -4.07 12.23 7.90
C LEU A 198 -3.81 13.72 8.10
N LEU A 199 -4.17 14.53 7.11
CA LEU A 199 -4.24 15.96 7.28
C LEU A 199 -5.13 16.25 8.50
N PRO A 200 -4.77 17.24 9.34
CA PRO A 200 -5.68 17.75 10.33
C PRO A 200 -6.88 18.33 9.58
N THR A 201 -7.88 17.50 9.34
CA THR A 201 -9.25 17.98 9.20
C THR A 201 -9.51 18.71 10.50
N ASP A 202 -9.92 19.98 10.43
CA ASP A 202 -10.36 20.72 11.62
C ASP A 202 -11.13 19.76 12.51
N ARG A 203 -10.69 19.63 13.77
CA ARG A 203 -11.20 18.68 14.75
C ARG A 203 -12.65 19.00 15.14
N GLU A 204 -13.56 18.86 14.20
CA GLU A 204 -15.00 18.86 14.38
C GLU A 204 -15.59 17.92 13.33
N VAL A 205 -15.74 16.65 13.70
CA VAL A 205 -17.02 15.94 13.75
C VAL A 205 -16.72 14.46 13.93
N GLN A 206 -16.81 14.04 15.19
CA GLN A 206 -17.27 12.70 15.51
C GLN A 206 -18.63 12.47 14.85
N SER A 207 -18.65 11.81 13.70
CA SER A 207 -19.71 10.88 13.32
C SER A 207 -19.31 10.14 12.05
N LEU A 208 -18.92 8.88 12.21
CA LEU A 208 -19.09 7.86 11.18
C LEU A 208 -20.50 8.01 10.57
N PRO A 209 -20.66 8.15 9.24
CA PRO A 209 -21.96 7.95 8.63
C PRO A 209 -22.33 6.47 8.83
N ARG A 210 -23.24 6.26 9.77
CA ARG A 210 -23.93 5.00 10.00
C ARG A 210 -24.53 4.53 8.66
N VAL A 211 -24.19 3.30 8.28
CA VAL A 211 -24.77 2.54 7.16
C VAL A 211 -26.26 2.87 7.01
N LYS A 212 -26.65 3.47 5.88
CA LYS A 212 -28.01 3.40 5.38
C LYS A 212 -28.04 2.38 4.24
N ALA A 213 -28.99 1.46 4.37
CA ALA A 213 -29.21 0.32 3.50
C ALA A 213 -29.32 0.74 2.02
N VAL A 214 -28.70 -0.10 1.18
CA VAL A 214 -28.81 -0.14 -0.28
C VAL A 214 -30.25 -0.55 -0.65
N PRO A 215 -30.96 0.17 -1.54
CA PRO A 215 -31.96 -0.44 -2.38
C PRO A 215 -31.27 -0.98 -3.65
N GLU A 216 -31.50 -2.25 -3.93
CA GLU A 216 -31.09 -2.93 -5.16
C GLU A 216 -31.66 -2.20 -6.38
N ASP A 217 -30.79 -1.84 -7.33
CA ASP A 217 -31.23 -1.35 -8.63
C ASP A 217 -30.53 -2.14 -9.75
N THR A 218 -31.36 -2.87 -10.49
CA THR A 218 -31.03 -3.87 -11.53
C THR A 218 -30.39 -3.27 -12.80
N ALA A 219 -30.18 -1.95 -12.83
CA ALA A 219 -29.39 -1.28 -13.86
C ALA A 219 -27.87 -1.47 -13.70
N SER A 220 -27.42 -1.83 -12.49
CA SER A 220 -25.99 -1.92 -12.11
C SER A 220 -25.31 -3.18 -12.64
N THR A 221 -26.07 -4.28 -12.78
CA THR A 221 -25.56 -5.58 -13.25
C THR A 221 -25.35 -5.63 -14.76
N ALA A 222 -26.13 -4.86 -15.54
CA ALA A 222 -25.98 -4.72 -16.99
C ALA A 222 -24.73 -3.89 -17.37
N ARG A 223 -24.43 -2.84 -16.60
CA ARG A 223 -23.22 -2.01 -16.79
C ARG A 223 -21.94 -2.75 -16.39
N LEU A 224 -21.98 -3.55 -15.33
CA LEU A 224 -20.86 -4.40 -14.89
C LEU A 224 -20.50 -5.53 -15.88
N LYS A 225 -21.48 -6.09 -16.59
CA LYS A 225 -21.21 -7.05 -17.68
C LYS A 225 -20.51 -6.38 -18.87
N SER A 226 -21.06 -5.26 -19.34
CA SER A 226 -20.48 -4.50 -20.46
C SER A 226 -19.04 -4.02 -20.18
N TYR A 227 -18.73 -3.70 -18.93
CA TYR A 227 -17.38 -3.29 -18.52
C TYR A 227 -16.42 -4.48 -18.36
N LYS A 228 -16.89 -5.64 -17.87
CA LYS A 228 -16.10 -6.89 -17.82
C LYS A 228 -15.75 -7.44 -19.20
N GLU A 229 -16.64 -7.31 -20.18
CA GLU A 229 -16.36 -7.73 -21.57
C GLU A 229 -15.29 -6.84 -22.24
N LYS A 230 -15.30 -5.52 -21.99
CA LYS A 230 -14.27 -4.62 -22.54
C LYS A 230 -12.87 -4.87 -21.98
N ILE A 231 -12.77 -5.18 -20.68
CA ILE A 231 -11.49 -5.52 -20.04
C ILE A 231 -10.96 -6.87 -20.55
N ARG A 232 -11.84 -7.85 -20.84
CA ARG A 232 -11.44 -9.16 -21.38
C ARG A 232 -10.82 -9.04 -22.78
N CYS A 233 -11.33 -8.16 -23.64
CA CYS A 233 -10.80 -7.95 -24.99
C CYS A 233 -9.48 -7.16 -25.04
N LEU A 234 -9.17 -6.36 -24.02
CA LEU A 234 -7.94 -5.56 -23.98
C LEU A 234 -6.76 -6.31 -23.36
N LEU A 235 -7.02 -7.29 -22.48
CA LEU A 235 -5.97 -8.03 -21.77
C LEU A 235 -5.58 -9.37 -22.43
N PHE A 236 -6.40 -9.89 -23.36
CA PHE A 236 -6.09 -11.08 -24.15
C PHE A 236 -6.60 -10.91 -25.59
N PRO A 237 -5.79 -10.42 -26.54
CA PRO A 237 -6.12 -10.58 -27.95
C PRO A 237 -5.98 -12.06 -28.30
N GLU A 238 -7.03 -12.67 -28.85
CA GLU A 238 -6.95 -14.02 -29.42
C GLU A 238 -5.82 -14.07 -30.45
N PRO A 239 -5.00 -15.14 -30.48
CA PRO A 239 -3.91 -15.26 -31.44
C PRO A 239 -4.50 -15.48 -32.84
N SER A 240 -4.20 -14.56 -33.75
CA SER A 240 -4.38 -14.76 -35.20
C SER A 240 -3.41 -15.80 -35.74
#